data_AF-A0A7W1Z8J8-F1
#
_entry.id   AF-A0A7W1Z8J8-F1
#
_cell.length_a   1.000
_cell.length_b   1.000
_cell.length_c   1.000
_cell.angle_alpha   90.00
_cell.angle_beta   90.00
_cell.angle_gamma   90.00
#
_symmetry.space_group_name_H-M   'P 1'
#
loop_
_entity.id
_entity.type
_entity.pdbx_description
1 polymer ?
#
loop_
_entity_poly.entity_id
_entity_poly.type
_entity_poly.pdbx_seq_one_letter_code
_entity_poly.pdbx_strand_id
1 'polypeptide(L)'
;MTFLNQDTGVLYGAEKFAKEYDQPVLYGRINKVKRGHYSFEFAETTLHPKETAQGEITEMVTRMLEKDIIKDPQYWLWSHRRWKHKRPEGK
;
A
#
# COMPACT_ATOMS: atom_id res chain seq x y z
N MET A 1 -0.31 -11.62 0.67
CA MET A 1 -0.02 -11.29 -0.76
C MET A 1 1.48 -11.25 -0.95
N THR A 2 1.97 -11.39 -2.18
CA THR A 2 3.41 -11.22 -2.46
C THR A 2 3.75 -9.75 -2.61
N PHE A 3 4.68 -9.25 -1.80
CA PHE A 3 5.21 -7.87 -1.83
C PHE A 3 6.72 -7.89 -1.65
N LEU A 4 7.44 -7.25 -2.56
CA LEU A 4 8.89 -7.31 -2.74
C LEU A 4 9.40 -8.75 -2.71
N ASN A 5 8.74 -9.60 -3.52
CA ASN A 5 9.03 -11.03 -3.68
C ASN A 5 8.91 -11.89 -2.41
N GLN A 6 8.22 -11.40 -1.38
CA GLN A 6 8.02 -12.13 -0.12
C GLN A 6 6.54 -12.18 0.24
N ASP A 7 6.10 -13.31 0.83
CA ASP A 7 4.78 -13.38 1.41
C ASP A 7 4.66 -12.38 2.57
N THR A 8 3.71 -11.47 2.45
CA THR A 8 3.62 -10.29 3.30
C THR A 8 2.20 -10.12 3.82
N GLY A 9 2.11 -9.99 5.15
CA GLY A 9 0.92 -9.50 5.83
C GLY A 9 0.77 -7.98 5.64
N VAL A 10 -0.42 -7.55 5.23
CA VAL A 10 -0.75 -6.14 4.99
C VAL A 10 -1.90 -5.75 5.92
N LEU A 11 -1.90 -4.49 6.37
CA LEU A 11 -2.96 -3.95 7.19
C LEU A 11 -4.25 -3.83 6.37
N TYR A 12 -5.34 -4.40 6.88
CA TYR A 12 -6.65 -4.43 6.22
C TYR A 12 -7.57 -3.26 6.63
N GLY A 13 -7.15 -2.44 7.60
CA GLY A 13 -8.02 -1.42 8.22
C GLY A 13 -8.56 -0.40 7.21
N ALA A 14 -7.72 0.11 6.31
CA ALA A 14 -8.12 1.11 5.32
C ALA A 14 -9.22 0.58 4.40
N GLU A 15 -9.05 -0.62 3.86
CA GLU A 15 -10.07 -1.28 3.03
C GLU A 15 -11.35 -1.55 3.83
N LYS A 16 -11.23 -2.08 5.05
CA LYS A 16 -12.39 -2.34 5.90
C LYS A 16 -13.26 -1.09 6.05
N PHE A 17 -12.66 0.03 6.43
CA PHE A 17 -13.41 1.28 6.64
C PHE A 17 -13.92 1.88 5.33
N ALA A 18 -13.16 1.77 4.24
CA ALA A 18 -13.61 2.22 2.92
C ALA A 18 -14.88 1.49 2.48
N LYS A 19 -14.95 0.16 2.66
CA LYS A 19 -16.13 -0.63 2.32
C LYS A 19 -17.29 -0.39 3.28
N GLU A 20 -17.00 -0.26 4.59
CA GLU A 20 -18.01 -0.03 5.62
C GLU A 20 -18.72 1.33 5.45
N TYR A 21 -17.97 2.38 5.13
CA TYR A 21 -18.49 3.74 4.99
C TYR A 21 -18.65 4.24 3.55
N ASP A 22 -18.43 3.36 2.58
CA ASP A 22 -18.52 3.66 1.14
C ASP A 22 -17.70 4.88 0.71
N GLN A 23 -16.46 4.94 1.20
CA GLN A 23 -15.57 6.09 0.97
C GLN A 23 -14.51 5.76 -0.09
N PRO A 24 -14.30 6.65 -1.08
CA PRO A 24 -13.21 6.54 -2.04
C PRO A 24 -11.85 6.34 -1.37
N VAL A 25 -10.98 5.56 -2.02
CA VAL A 25 -9.60 5.35 -1.59
C VAL A 25 -8.65 5.91 -2.63
N LEU A 26 -7.76 6.79 -2.17
CA LEU A 26 -6.69 7.37 -2.97
C LEU A 26 -5.34 6.97 -2.36
N TYR A 27 -4.39 6.65 -3.22
CA TYR A 27 -3.01 6.41 -2.84
C TYR A 27 -2.24 7.73 -2.85
N GLY A 28 -1.68 8.13 -1.71
CA GLY A 28 -0.83 9.33 -1.62
C GLY A 28 0.63 8.97 -1.86
N ARG A 29 1.30 9.67 -2.79
CA ARG A 29 2.73 9.54 -3.06
C ARG A 29 3.45 10.85 -2.76
N ILE A 30 4.55 10.77 -2.04
CA ILE A 30 5.49 11.87 -1.83
C ILE A 30 6.72 11.64 -2.70
N ASN A 31 7.06 12.60 -3.55
CA ASN A 31 8.28 12.56 -4.36
C ASN A 31 9.25 13.64 -3.90
N LYS A 32 10.52 13.27 -3.68
CA LYS A 32 11.58 14.25 -3.39
C LYS A 32 12.08 14.84 -4.70
N VAL A 33 11.80 16.12 -4.93
CA VAL A 33 12.25 16.83 -6.15
C VAL A 33 13.70 17.31 -5.99
N LYS A 34 14.01 17.94 -4.84
CA LYS A 34 15.36 18.38 -4.46
C LYS A 34 15.45 18.58 -2.95
N ARG A 35 16.61 18.97 -2.42
CA ARG A 35 16.77 19.22 -0.98
C ARG A 35 15.74 20.25 -0.50
N GLY A 36 14.96 19.87 0.51
CA GLY A 36 13.91 20.72 1.09
C GLY A 36 12.67 20.94 0.21
N HIS A 37 12.54 20.26 -0.93
CA HIS A 37 11.38 20.41 -1.83
C HIS A 37 10.81 19.05 -2.20
N TYR A 38 9.53 18.87 -1.92
CA TYR A 38 8.78 17.64 -2.16
C TYR A 38 7.51 17.97 -2.93
N SER A 39 7.11 17.07 -3.83
CA SER A 39 5.76 17.08 -4.38
C SER A 39 4.94 15.98 -3.72
N PHE A 40 3.63 16.21 -3.66
CA PHE A 40 2.65 15.25 -3.18
C PHE A 40 1.61 15.07 -4.28
N GLU A 41 1.30 13.82 -4.61
CA GLU A 41 0.30 13.47 -5.62
C GLU A 41 -0.64 12.40 -5.07
N PHE A 42 -1.90 12.45 -5.52
CA PHE A 42 -2.87 11.38 -5.31
C PHE A 42 -2.97 10.55 -6.59
N ALA A 43 -2.86 9.24 -6.45
CA ALA A 43 -3.24 8.28 -7.48
C ALA A 43 -4.57 7.62 -7.08
N GLU A 44 -5.46 7.48 -8.05
CA GLU A 44 -6.74 6.83 -7.83
C GLU A 44 -6.55 5.32 -7.61
N THR A 45 -7.15 4.77 -6.54
CA THR A 45 -7.25 3.31 -6.39
C THR A 45 -8.66 2.81 -6.69
N THR A 46 -9.67 3.37 -6.03
CA THR A 46 -11.07 3.12 -6.34
C THR A 46 -11.94 4.25 -5.79
N LEU A 47 -12.96 4.63 -6.56
CA LEU A 47 -14.01 5.55 -6.13
C LEU A 47 -15.25 4.81 -5.60
N HIS A 48 -15.33 3.50 -5.84
CA HIS A 48 -16.48 2.66 -5.55
C HIS A 48 -16.04 1.43 -4.74
N PRO A 49 -15.68 1.59 -3.45
CA PRO A 49 -15.08 0.52 -2.64
C PRO A 49 -16.01 -0.68 -2.43
N LYS A 50 -17.33 -0.49 -2.46
CA LYS A 50 -18.30 -1.59 -2.32
C LYS A 50 -18.32 -2.53 -3.52
N GLU A 51 -17.87 -2.08 -4.69
CA GLU A 51 -17.82 -2.88 -5.92
C GLU A 51 -16.57 -3.75 -6.02
N THR A 52 -15.58 -3.53 -5.14
CA THR A 52 -14.33 -4.29 -5.16
C THR A 52 -14.48 -5.63 -4.44
N ALA A 53 -13.69 -6.62 -4.83
CA ALA A 53 -13.52 -7.86 -4.09
C ALA A 53 -12.85 -7.61 -2.72
N GLN A 54 -12.90 -8.61 -1.84
CA GLN A 54 -12.19 -8.56 -0.57
C GLN A 54 -10.68 -8.68 -0.80
N GLY A 55 -9.90 -7.78 -0.20
CA GLY A 55 -8.46 -7.65 -0.33
C GLY A 55 -8.00 -6.83 -1.54
N GLU A 56 -8.90 -6.47 -2.45
CA GLU A 56 -8.54 -5.84 -3.73
C GLU A 56 -7.97 -4.44 -3.54
N ILE A 57 -8.60 -3.61 -2.72
CA ILE A 57 -8.12 -2.25 -2.42
C ILE A 57 -6.75 -2.31 -1.75
N THR A 58 -6.61 -3.22 -0.78
CA THR A 58 -5.35 -3.45 -0.07
C THR A 58 -4.23 -3.87 -1.03
N GLU A 59 -4.54 -4.76 -1.98
CA GLU A 59 -3.58 -5.18 -3.01
C GLU A 59 -3.22 -4.02 -3.93
N MET A 60 -4.19 -3.26 -4.46
CA MET A 60 -3.93 -2.10 -5.33
C MET A 60 -2.97 -1.10 -4.69
N VAL A 61 -3.25 -0.68 -3.44
CA VAL A 61 -2.38 0.23 -2.67
C VAL A 61 -0.98 -0.36 -2.49
N THR A 62 -0.90 -1.64 -2.16
CA THR A 62 0.39 -2.30 -1.92
C THR A 62 1.22 -2.44 -3.20
N ARG A 63 0.57 -2.68 -4.35
CA ARG A 63 1.24 -2.71 -5.66
C ARG A 63 1.75 -1.33 -6.08
N MET A 64 1.00 -0.26 -5.80
CA MET A 64 1.48 1.10 -6.04
C MET A 64 2.71 1.42 -5.19
N LEU A 65 2.68 1.06 -3.91
CA LEU A 65 3.84 1.17 -3.02
C LEU A 65 5.03 0.36 -3.52
N GLU A 66 4.82 -0.88 -3.98
CA GLU A 66 5.87 -1.74 -4.52
C GLU A 66 6.56 -1.10 -5.73
N LYS A 67 5.77 -0.53 -6.65
CA LYS A 67 6.29 0.21 -7.81
C LYS A 67 7.15 1.41 -7.38
N ASP A 68 6.74 2.14 -6.35
CA ASP A 68 7.48 3.31 -5.85
C ASP A 68 8.80 2.92 -5.21
N ILE A 69 8.80 1.86 -4.42
CA ILE A 69 10.02 1.33 -3.80
C ILE A 69 10.98 0.83 -4.88
N ILE A 70 10.49 0.17 -5.94
CA ILE A 70 11.35 -0.29 -7.04
C ILE A 70 11.96 0.91 -7.79
N LYS A 71 11.17 1.98 -7.99
CA LYS A 71 11.61 3.19 -8.70
C LYS A 71 12.67 3.96 -7.90
N ASP A 72 12.41 4.21 -6.62
CA ASP A 72 13.27 5.02 -5.75
C ASP A 72 13.55 4.31 -4.42
N PRO A 73 14.31 3.20 -4.43
CA PRO A 73 14.48 2.32 -3.26
C PRO A 73 15.11 3.02 -2.08
N GLN A 74 15.95 4.04 -2.29
CA GLN A 74 16.62 4.78 -1.21
C GLN A 74 15.66 5.49 -0.25
N TYR A 75 14.39 5.72 -0.63
CA TYR A 75 13.42 6.40 0.21
C TYR A 75 12.57 5.46 1.08
N TRP A 76 12.64 4.15 0.84
CA TRP A 76 12.01 3.17 1.72
C TRP A 76 12.82 3.01 3.01
N LEU A 77 12.13 2.90 4.15
CA LEU A 77 12.76 2.71 5.45
C LEU A 77 13.23 1.25 5.63
N TRP A 78 14.34 0.87 4.97
CA TRP A 78 14.91 -0.48 5.01
C TRP A 78 15.33 -0.96 6.41
N SER A 79 15.47 -0.05 7.38
CA SER A 79 15.70 -0.39 8.78
C SER A 79 14.49 -1.05 9.44
N HIS A 80 13.29 -0.90 8.87
CA HIS A 80 12.09 -1.56 9.36
C HIS A 80 12.16 -3.07 9.09
N ARG A 81 12.10 -3.88 10.15
CA ARG A 81 11.99 -5.35 10.07
C ARG A 81 10.58 -5.78 9.59
N ARG A 82 10.25 -5.46 8.34
CA ARG A 82 8.93 -5.66 7.74
C ARG A 82 8.49 -7.13 7.76
N TRP A 83 9.41 -8.06 7.45
CA TRP A 83 9.15 -9.51 7.36
C TRP A 83 9.56 -10.28 8.63
N LYS A 84 9.32 -9.69 9.81
CA LYS A 84 9.57 -10.37 11.09
C LYS A 84 8.57 -11.49 11.41
N HIS A 85 7.41 -11.49 10.76
CA HIS A 85 6.36 -12.47 10.96
C HIS A 85 6.18 -13.30 9.69
N LYS A 86 6.11 -14.63 9.84
CA LYS A 86 5.72 -15.55 8.79
C LYS A 86 4.20 -15.77 8.84
N ARG A 87 3.61 -16.19 7.73
CA ARG A 87 2.22 -16.64 7.70
C ARG A 87 2.04 -17.77 8.72
N PRO A 88 1.10 -17.67 9.67
CA PRO A 88 0.82 -18.76 10.60
C PRO A 88 0.41 -20.02 9.83
N GLU A 89 0.91 -21.18 10.24
CA GLU A 89 0.43 -22.46 9.75
C GLU A 89 -0.93 -22.76 10.40
N GLY A 90 -1.96 -22.94 9.57
CA GLY A 90 -3.29 -23.34 10.02
C GLY A 90 -4.17 -22.22 10.58
N LYS A 91 -5.12 -21.77 9.76
CA LYS A 91 -6.50 -21.46 10.17
C LYS A 91 -7.44 -21.86 9.05
#